data_AF-A0A1R0V6W0-F1
#
_entry.id   AF-A0A1R0V6W0-F1
#
_cell.length_a   1.000
_cell.length_b   1.000
_cell.length_c   1.000
_cell.angle_alpha   90.00
_cell.angle_beta   90.00
_cell.angle_gamma   90.00
#
_symmetry.space_group_name_H-M   'P 1'
#
loop_
_entity.id
_entity.type
_entity.pdbx_description
1 polymer ?
#
loop_
_entity_poly.entity_id
_entity_poly.type
_entity_poly.pdbx_seq_one_letter_code
_entity_poly.pdbx_strand_id
1 'polypeptide(L)'
;MSRETWSDGPWPLTVDEAVLECQGDGLVTITAGESKYSLNAAAHAQTGLPDYADPIGLPDPNRPGFHVDGGPLIQRGLALCDGRTSPTTPAGVSNKPAGLVQRQTWNDGPWPFTVDTATLLCTKGADGERVTVVADREMYALNGTAKSAKLWPPFDPIWLDNPNTPGLKVDIGPMIQRGLALCGG
;
A
#
# COMPACT_ATOMS: atom_id res chain seq x y z
N MET A 1 6.46 9.37 0.77
CA MET A 1 7.56 9.50 1.75
C MET A 1 7.77 10.96 2.06
N SER A 2 8.13 11.30 3.30
CA SER A 2 8.32 12.68 3.72
C SER A 2 9.61 12.86 4.51
N ARG A 3 10.13 14.09 4.53
CA ARG A 3 11.28 14.51 5.33
C ARG A 3 11.12 14.13 6.80
N GLU A 4 9.91 14.23 7.33
CA GLU A 4 9.60 13.90 8.73
C GLU A 4 9.64 12.40 9.02
N THR A 5 9.28 11.57 8.04
CA THR A 5 9.19 10.10 8.19
C THR A 5 10.44 9.37 7.69
N TRP A 6 11.43 10.12 7.20
CA TRP A 6 12.65 9.59 6.62
C TRP A 6 13.65 9.15 7.69
N SER A 7 14.09 7.89 7.61
CA SER A 7 15.00 7.27 8.58
C SER A 7 16.32 6.79 7.97
N ASP A 8 16.49 6.87 6.65
CA ASP A 8 17.62 6.29 5.92
C ASP A 8 18.76 7.31 5.71
N GLY A 9 18.98 8.17 6.71
CA GLY A 9 20.03 9.20 6.70
C GLY A 9 19.50 10.61 6.44
N PRO A 10 20.33 11.54 5.92
CA PRO A 10 19.88 12.88 5.61
C PRO A 10 18.84 12.86 4.48
N TRP A 11 17.80 13.68 4.61
CA TRP A 11 16.79 13.81 3.57
C TRP A 11 17.40 14.50 2.33
N PRO A 12 17.39 13.85 1.14
CA PRO A 12 18.16 14.34 -0.01
C PRO A 12 17.38 15.28 -0.93
N LEU A 13 16.16 15.70 -0.58
CA LEU A 13 15.30 16.52 -1.44
C LEU A 13 15.02 17.91 -0.85
N THR A 14 14.85 18.90 -1.72
CA THR A 14 14.44 20.26 -1.31
C THR A 14 12.99 20.30 -0.84
N VAL A 15 12.12 19.49 -1.46
CA VAL A 15 10.71 19.32 -1.07
C VAL A 15 10.56 18.52 0.22
N ASP A 16 9.50 18.77 0.98
CA ASP A 16 9.20 18.02 2.21
C ASP A 16 8.60 16.64 1.95
N GLU A 17 7.95 16.44 0.80
CA GLU A 17 7.28 15.19 0.45
C GLU A 17 7.51 14.81 -1.00
N ALA A 18 7.65 13.52 -1.24
CA ALA A 18 7.76 12.94 -2.57
C ALA A 18 7.24 11.51 -2.60
N VAL A 19 6.91 11.03 -3.79
CA VAL A 19 6.38 9.70 -4.03
C VAL A 19 7.39 8.91 -4.82
N LEU A 20 7.86 7.81 -4.27
CA LEU A 20 8.81 6.93 -4.93
C LEU A 20 8.07 5.77 -5.58
N GLU A 21 8.38 5.51 -6.85
CA GLU A 21 7.72 4.50 -7.65
C GLU A 21 8.77 3.67 -8.40
N CYS A 22 8.49 2.37 -8.55
CA CYS A 22 9.20 1.53 -9.51
C CYS A 22 8.31 1.24 -10.71
N GLN A 23 8.84 1.42 -11.92
CA GLN A 23 8.13 1.17 -13.19
C GLN A 23 8.39 -0.25 -13.76
N GLY A 24 9.01 -1.14 -12.98
CA GLY A 24 9.52 -2.44 -13.46
C GLY A 24 11.00 -2.37 -13.82
N ASP A 25 11.66 -3.53 -13.91
CA ASP A 25 13.05 -3.67 -14.39
C ASP A 25 14.10 -2.75 -13.70
N GLY A 26 13.88 -2.40 -12.44
CA GLY A 26 14.78 -1.51 -11.69
C GLY A 26 14.69 -0.03 -12.08
N LEU A 27 13.65 0.38 -12.81
CA LEU A 27 13.41 1.76 -13.22
C LEU A 27 12.76 2.52 -12.07
N VAL A 28 13.56 3.32 -11.36
CA VAL A 28 13.10 4.08 -10.21
C VAL A 28 12.78 5.51 -10.62
N THR A 29 11.55 5.93 -10.33
CA THR A 29 11.06 7.28 -10.59
C THR A 29 10.56 7.93 -9.32
N ILE A 30 10.62 9.24 -9.26
CA ILE A 30 10.10 10.02 -8.13
C ILE A 30 9.16 11.11 -8.62
N THR A 31 8.04 11.27 -7.91
CA THR A 31 7.05 12.31 -8.18
C THR A 31 7.04 13.30 -7.01
N ALA A 32 7.28 14.57 -7.31
CA ALA A 32 7.24 15.67 -6.34
C ALA A 32 6.24 16.72 -6.83
N GLY A 33 5.18 16.95 -6.05
CA GLY A 33 4.02 17.73 -6.50
C GLY A 33 3.39 17.10 -7.75
N GLU A 34 3.30 17.85 -8.83
CA GLU A 34 2.74 17.41 -10.12
C GLU A 34 3.81 16.92 -11.12
N SER A 35 5.10 16.99 -10.76
CA SER A 35 6.21 16.67 -11.66
C SER A 35 6.84 15.32 -11.33
N LYS A 36 7.19 14.56 -12.37
CA LYS A 36 7.81 13.23 -12.27
C LYS A 36 9.21 13.23 -12.89
N TYR A 37 10.14 12.59 -12.21
CA TYR A 37 11.57 12.58 -12.50
C TYR A 37 12.15 11.17 -12.47
N SER A 38 13.23 10.94 -13.22
CA SER A 38 14.04 9.73 -13.09
C SER A 38 14.97 9.83 -11.90
N LEU A 39 15.01 8.79 -11.06
CA LEU A 39 15.86 8.78 -9.86
C LEU A 39 17.19 8.05 -10.06
N ASN A 40 17.24 7.09 -10.99
CA ASN A 40 18.46 6.36 -11.34
C ASN A 40 18.78 6.45 -12.83
N ALA A 41 20.04 6.16 -13.18
CA ALA A 41 20.53 6.21 -14.56
C ALA A 41 19.72 5.32 -15.52
N ALA A 42 19.26 4.16 -15.03
CA ALA A 42 18.42 3.26 -15.81
C ALA A 42 17.06 3.90 -16.16
N ALA A 43 16.38 4.51 -15.19
CA ALA A 43 15.15 5.24 -15.44
C ALA A 43 15.39 6.43 -16.38
N HIS A 44 16.48 7.19 -16.19
CA HIS A 44 16.78 8.33 -17.05
C HIS A 44 16.95 7.91 -18.52
N ALA A 45 17.68 6.82 -18.76
CA ALA A 45 17.93 6.30 -20.11
C ALA A 45 16.68 5.71 -20.79
N GLN A 46 15.75 5.13 -20.02
CA GLN A 46 14.65 4.33 -20.58
C GLN A 46 13.28 5.02 -20.54
N THR A 47 13.07 5.95 -19.61
CA THR A 47 11.75 6.62 -19.45
C THR A 47 11.67 7.97 -20.17
N GLY A 48 12.81 8.56 -20.51
CA GLY A 48 12.87 9.93 -21.04
C GLY A 48 12.49 11.01 -20.02
N LEU A 49 12.33 10.65 -18.75
CA LEU A 49 12.08 11.61 -17.67
C LEU A 49 13.35 12.42 -17.35
N PRO A 50 13.19 13.70 -16.96
CA PRO A 50 14.30 14.51 -16.50
C PRO A 50 14.90 13.96 -15.20
N ASP A 51 16.20 14.18 -15.01
CA ASP A 51 16.88 13.84 -13.76
C ASP A 51 16.33 14.69 -12.59
N TYR A 52 16.18 14.08 -11.42
CA TYR A 52 15.62 14.74 -10.24
C TYR A 52 16.61 15.69 -9.54
N ALA A 53 17.92 15.50 -9.72
CA ALA A 53 18.93 16.19 -8.94
C ALA A 53 18.92 17.70 -9.21
N ASP A 54 18.79 18.11 -10.48
CA ASP A 54 18.69 19.52 -10.87
C ASP A 54 17.46 20.26 -10.26
N PRO A 55 16.22 19.75 -10.39
CA PRO A 55 15.04 20.46 -9.91
C PRO A 55 14.76 20.32 -8.42
N ILE A 56 15.02 19.15 -7.82
CA ILE A 56 14.57 18.84 -6.46
C ILE A 56 15.65 18.21 -5.57
N GLY A 57 16.87 18.00 -6.08
CA GLY A 57 17.99 17.53 -5.26
C GLY A 57 18.41 18.59 -4.24
N LEU A 58 18.56 18.20 -2.98
CA LEU A 58 19.04 19.09 -1.93
C LEU A 58 20.54 19.36 -2.12
N PRO A 59 20.99 20.62 -2.30
CA PRO A 59 22.42 20.92 -2.42
C PRO A 59 23.17 20.56 -1.15
N ASP A 60 24.36 19.96 -1.27
CA ASP A 60 25.22 19.67 -0.12
C ASP A 60 25.97 20.94 0.32
N PRO A 61 25.71 21.49 1.52
CA PRO A 61 26.37 22.70 2.00
C PRO A 61 27.89 22.51 2.21
N ASN A 62 28.34 21.26 2.35
CA ASN A 62 29.76 20.94 2.55
C ASN A 62 30.50 20.70 1.23
N ARG A 63 29.77 20.52 0.11
CA ARG A 63 30.32 20.17 -1.20
C ARG A 63 29.65 21.01 -2.29
N PRO A 64 30.18 22.21 -2.59
CA PRO A 64 29.63 23.07 -3.63
C PRO A 64 29.54 22.35 -4.97
N GLY A 65 28.36 22.39 -5.60
CA GLY A 65 28.10 21.70 -6.88
C GLY A 65 27.72 20.23 -6.76
N PHE A 66 27.65 19.68 -5.55
CA PHE A 66 27.10 18.35 -5.29
C PHE A 66 25.78 18.45 -4.54
N HIS A 67 24.94 17.43 -4.70
CA HIS A 67 23.73 17.24 -3.91
C HIS A 67 24.00 16.29 -2.75
N VAL A 68 23.18 16.37 -1.71
CA VAL A 68 23.12 15.37 -0.64
C VAL A 68 22.95 13.99 -1.26
N ASP A 69 23.60 12.99 -0.67
CA ASP A 69 23.64 11.64 -1.22
C ASP A 69 22.23 11.06 -1.38
N GLY A 70 21.79 10.92 -2.63
CA GLY A 70 20.52 10.29 -2.99
C GLY A 70 20.58 8.76 -3.05
N GLY A 71 21.72 8.15 -2.71
CA GLY A 71 21.92 6.71 -2.73
C GLY A 71 20.86 5.93 -1.95
N PRO A 72 20.58 6.29 -0.67
CA PRO A 72 19.51 5.68 0.11
C PRO A 72 18.12 5.80 -0.55
N LEU A 73 17.84 6.92 -1.22
CA LEU A 73 16.59 7.13 -1.95
C LEU A 73 16.48 6.17 -3.15
N ILE A 74 17.56 6.01 -3.91
CA ILE A 74 17.65 5.07 -5.02
C ILE A 74 17.52 3.62 -4.52
N GLN A 75 18.19 3.26 -3.43
CA GLN A 75 18.11 1.93 -2.83
C GLN A 75 16.70 1.58 -2.38
N ARG A 76 16.00 2.52 -1.73
CA ARG A 76 14.61 2.32 -1.31
C ARG A 76 13.70 2.12 -2.52
N GLY A 77 13.99 2.80 -3.63
CA GLY A 77 13.29 2.67 -4.91
C GLY A 77 13.51 1.32 -5.58
N LEU A 78 14.75 0.86 -5.60
CA LEU A 78 15.10 -0.46 -6.11
C LEU A 78 14.47 -1.58 -5.27
N ALA A 79 14.36 -1.39 -3.95
CA ALA A 79 13.65 -2.33 -3.09
C ALA A 79 12.13 -2.39 -3.37
N LEU A 80 11.55 -1.33 -3.94
CA LEU A 80 10.19 -1.39 -4.50
C LEU A 80 10.12 -2.33 -5.70
N CYS A 81 11.14 -2.28 -6.57
CA CYS A 81 11.22 -3.12 -7.76
C CYS A 81 11.38 -4.61 -7.43
N ASP A 82 12.08 -4.92 -6.34
CA ASP A 82 12.27 -6.30 -5.84
C ASP A 82 11.03 -6.85 -5.11
N GLY A 83 9.96 -6.05 -4.99
CA GLY A 83 8.72 -6.43 -4.31
C GLY A 83 8.85 -6.59 -2.79
N ARG A 84 10.00 -6.21 -2.19
CA ARG A 84 10.29 -6.43 -0.76
C ARG A 84 9.99 -5.26 0.15
N THR A 85 9.64 -4.11 -0.39
CA THR A 85 9.12 -3.00 0.43
C THR A 85 8.10 -2.22 -0.38
N SER A 86 6.83 -2.27 0.00
CA SER A 86 5.83 -1.29 -0.46
C SER A 86 5.73 -0.19 0.60
N PRO A 87 6.28 1.02 0.39
CA PRO A 87 5.78 2.22 1.01
C PRO A 87 4.62 2.72 0.15
N THR A 88 3.42 2.49 0.67
CA THR A 88 2.17 3.12 0.25
C THR A 88 2.31 4.66 0.21
N THR A 89 2.17 5.31 -0.96
CA THR A 89 1.56 6.66 -1.15
C THR A 89 1.44 6.96 -2.67
N PRO A 90 0.69 7.97 -3.16
CA PRO A 90 -0.72 8.32 -3.06
C PRO A 90 -1.45 8.23 -4.43
N ALA A 91 -2.74 8.55 -4.41
CA ALA A 91 -3.73 8.41 -5.47
C ALA A 91 -3.40 9.11 -6.81
N GLY A 92 -3.49 8.32 -7.88
CA GLY A 92 -3.73 8.77 -9.24
C GLY A 92 -4.27 7.59 -10.03
N VAL A 93 -5.55 7.65 -10.39
CA VAL A 93 -6.37 6.58 -11.00
C VAL A 93 -6.88 5.54 -9.99
N SER A 94 -8.11 5.76 -9.49
CA SER A 94 -8.90 4.76 -8.76
C SER A 94 -9.21 3.57 -9.67
N ASN A 95 -8.27 2.64 -9.78
CA ASN A 95 -8.54 1.20 -9.92
C ASN A 95 -8.38 0.50 -8.56
N LYS A 96 -8.50 1.24 -7.45
CA LYS A 96 -8.66 0.65 -6.13
C LYS A 96 -9.96 -0.15 -6.17
N PRO A 97 -9.94 -1.49 -6.06
CA PRO A 97 -11.19 -2.24 -6.01
C PRO A 97 -12.01 -1.66 -4.86
N ALA A 98 -13.31 -1.44 -5.08
CA ALA A 98 -14.17 -0.73 -4.13
C ALA A 98 -14.10 -1.32 -2.70
N GLY A 99 -13.76 -2.60 -2.59
CA GLY A 99 -13.56 -3.29 -1.31
C GLY A 99 -12.14 -3.35 -0.75
N LEU A 100 -11.12 -2.68 -1.32
CA LEU A 100 -9.77 -2.69 -0.73
C LEU A 100 -9.75 -1.91 0.60
N VAL A 101 -9.44 -2.62 1.68
CA VAL A 101 -9.24 -2.11 3.05
C VAL A 101 -7.79 -2.33 3.49
N GLN A 102 -7.27 -1.43 4.32
CA GLN A 102 -5.88 -1.47 4.79
C GLN A 102 -5.82 -1.12 6.27
N ARG A 103 -4.98 -1.82 7.04
CA ARG A 103 -4.83 -1.64 8.48
C ARG A 103 -4.54 -0.19 8.86
N GLN A 104 -3.67 0.47 8.11
CA GLN A 104 -3.24 1.85 8.38
C GLN A 104 -4.34 2.90 8.17
N THR A 105 -5.34 2.61 7.34
CA THR A 105 -6.43 3.56 7.00
C THR A 105 -7.77 3.13 7.59
N TRP A 106 -7.79 2.04 8.35
CA TRP A 106 -9.00 1.47 8.91
C TRP A 106 -9.39 2.19 10.20
N ASN A 107 -10.56 2.84 10.19
CA ASN A 107 -11.06 3.63 11.31
C ASN A 107 -12.43 3.16 11.82
N ASP A 108 -13.04 2.16 11.19
CA ASP A 108 -14.39 1.68 11.51
C ASP A 108 -14.41 0.62 12.63
N GLY A 109 -13.28 0.39 13.31
CA GLY A 109 -13.16 -0.55 14.42
C GLY A 109 -11.76 -1.15 14.55
N PRO A 110 -11.57 -2.18 15.39
CA PRO A 110 -10.30 -2.88 15.47
C PRO A 110 -10.02 -3.65 14.18
N TRP A 111 -8.75 -3.69 13.76
CA TRP A 111 -8.35 -4.44 12.58
C TRP A 111 -8.30 -5.95 12.89
N PRO A 112 -9.07 -6.79 12.19
CA PRO A 112 -9.25 -8.19 12.57
C PRO A 112 -8.34 -9.17 11.83
N PHE A 113 -7.55 -8.73 10.84
CA PHE A 113 -6.75 -9.63 10.00
C PHE A 113 -5.27 -9.63 10.37
N THR A 114 -4.60 -10.77 10.24
CA THR A 114 -3.15 -10.89 10.45
C THR A 114 -2.36 -10.11 9.38
N VAL A 115 -2.90 -10.03 8.17
CA VAL A 115 -2.36 -9.25 7.04
C VAL A 115 -2.63 -7.75 7.18
N ASP A 116 -1.81 -6.92 6.53
CA ASP A 116 -1.95 -5.45 6.55
C ASP A 116 -2.97 -4.92 5.53
N THR A 117 -3.30 -5.71 4.51
CA THR A 117 -4.26 -5.34 3.46
C THR A 117 -5.19 -6.49 3.13
N ALA A 118 -6.43 -6.18 2.80
CA ALA A 118 -7.42 -7.16 2.42
C ALA A 118 -8.39 -6.54 1.41
N THR A 119 -8.90 -7.35 0.47
CA THR A 119 -9.92 -6.90 -0.48
C THR A 119 -11.24 -7.58 -0.17
N LEU A 120 -12.25 -6.80 0.19
CA LEU A 120 -13.61 -7.26 0.38
C LEU A 120 -14.30 -7.40 -0.97
N LEU A 121 -15.08 -8.45 -1.14
CA LEU A 121 -15.97 -8.61 -2.27
C LEU A 121 -17.36 -8.97 -1.75
N CYS A 122 -18.37 -8.48 -2.46
CA CYS A 122 -19.71 -8.95 -2.29
C CYS A 122 -20.20 -9.64 -3.56
N THR A 123 -20.84 -10.79 -3.38
CA THR A 123 -21.60 -11.46 -4.43
C THR A 123 -23.03 -11.70 -3.95
N LYS A 124 -24.01 -11.47 -4.83
CA LYS A 124 -25.41 -11.84 -4.56
C LYS A 124 -25.60 -13.32 -4.90
N GLY A 125 -26.06 -14.10 -3.93
CA GLY A 125 -26.44 -15.49 -4.09
C GLY A 125 -27.93 -15.71 -3.89
N ALA A 126 -28.40 -16.93 -4.16
CA ALA A 126 -29.80 -17.32 -3.92
C ALA A 126 -30.23 -17.15 -2.45
N ASP A 127 -29.29 -17.31 -1.52
CA ASP A 127 -29.51 -17.22 -0.07
C ASP A 127 -29.20 -15.82 0.51
N GLY A 128 -28.98 -14.83 -0.35
CA GLY A 128 -28.67 -13.45 0.01
C GLY A 128 -27.22 -13.03 -0.29
N GLU A 129 -26.79 -11.95 0.35
CA GLU A 129 -25.49 -11.32 0.13
C GLU A 129 -24.36 -12.11 0.79
N ARG A 130 -23.37 -12.49 -0.02
CA ARG A 130 -22.20 -13.27 0.39
C ARG A 130 -20.98 -12.35 0.37
N VAL A 131 -20.44 -12.09 1.55
CA VAL A 131 -19.22 -11.28 1.70
C VAL A 131 -18.03 -12.20 1.82
N THR A 132 -17.05 -11.99 0.95
CA THR A 132 -15.75 -12.67 0.98
C THR A 132 -14.62 -11.67 1.15
N VAL A 133 -13.48 -12.17 1.61
CA VAL A 133 -12.26 -11.38 1.74
C VAL A 133 -11.14 -12.10 1.00
N VAL A 134 -10.37 -11.36 0.21
CA VAL A 134 -9.15 -11.83 -0.42
C VAL A 134 -7.97 -11.32 0.39
N ALA A 135 -7.17 -12.25 0.89
CA ALA A 135 -5.95 -12.00 1.66
C ALA A 135 -4.92 -13.08 1.29
N ASP A 136 -3.64 -12.71 1.19
CA ASP A 136 -2.54 -13.63 0.81
C ASP A 136 -2.82 -14.50 -0.43
N ARG A 137 -3.48 -13.92 -1.45
CA ARG A 137 -3.90 -14.60 -2.69
C ARG A 137 -4.97 -15.69 -2.53
N GLU A 138 -5.60 -15.79 -1.36
CA GLU A 138 -6.71 -16.71 -1.11
C GLU A 138 -7.99 -15.96 -0.72
N MET A 139 -9.13 -16.52 -1.11
CA MET A 139 -10.45 -15.95 -0.85
C MET A 139 -11.17 -16.73 0.24
N TYR A 140 -11.57 -16.04 1.31
CA TYR A 140 -12.22 -16.62 2.47
C TYR A 140 -13.66 -16.12 2.65
N ALA A 141 -14.52 -16.94 3.24
CA ALA A 141 -15.88 -16.57 3.59
C ALA A 141 -15.93 -15.71 4.86
N LEU A 142 -16.46 -14.48 4.77
CA LEU A 142 -16.46 -13.54 5.88
C LEU A 142 -17.77 -13.55 6.68
N ASN A 143 -18.93 -13.60 6.01
CA ASN A 143 -20.24 -13.62 6.67
C ASN A 143 -20.89 -15.01 6.70
N GLY A 144 -21.96 -15.16 7.49
CA GLY A 144 -22.69 -16.43 7.64
C GLY A 144 -23.20 -16.98 6.32
N THR A 145 -23.73 -16.14 5.44
CA THR A 145 -24.24 -16.54 4.11
C THR A 145 -23.13 -17.08 3.21
N ALA A 146 -21.94 -16.45 3.20
CA ALA A 146 -20.78 -16.95 2.47
C ALA A 146 -20.28 -18.29 3.04
N LYS A 147 -20.28 -18.45 4.37
CA LYS A 147 -19.90 -19.72 5.02
C LYS A 147 -20.88 -20.84 4.67
N SER A 148 -22.19 -20.55 4.68
CA SER A 148 -23.25 -21.50 4.31
C SER A 148 -23.18 -21.95 2.85
N ALA A 149 -22.65 -21.10 1.95
CA ALA A 149 -22.47 -21.46 0.54
C ALA A 149 -21.43 -22.58 0.34
N LYS A 150 -20.52 -22.81 1.31
CA LYS A 150 -19.45 -23.82 1.25
C LYS A 150 -18.55 -23.71 0.01
N LEU A 151 -18.48 -22.53 -0.61
CA LEU A 151 -17.66 -22.25 -1.79
C LEU A 151 -16.26 -21.76 -1.42
N TRP A 152 -16.09 -21.22 -0.22
CA TRP A 152 -14.83 -20.64 0.25
C TRP A 152 -14.44 -21.21 1.61
N PRO A 153 -13.12 -21.35 1.87
CA PRO A 153 -12.62 -21.71 3.19
C PRO A 153 -13.01 -20.67 4.25
N PRO A 154 -13.05 -21.08 5.53
CA PRO A 154 -13.24 -20.15 6.64
C PRO A 154 -12.02 -19.23 6.80
N PHE A 155 -12.24 -17.99 7.23
CA PHE A 155 -11.17 -16.99 7.39
C PHE A 155 -10.38 -17.12 8.71
N ASP A 156 -10.66 -18.13 9.53
CA ASP A 156 -9.97 -18.39 10.81
C ASP A 156 -8.42 -18.33 10.74
N PRO A 157 -7.73 -18.80 9.68
CA PRO A 157 -6.26 -18.73 9.60
C PRO A 157 -5.71 -17.30 9.58
N ILE A 158 -6.49 -16.35 9.07
CA ILE A 158 -6.10 -14.94 8.97
C ILE A 158 -6.75 -14.08 10.07
N TRP A 159 -7.52 -14.69 10.98
CA TRP A 159 -8.27 -13.97 12.01
C TRP A 159 -7.43 -13.76 13.28
N LEU A 160 -7.14 -12.49 13.57
CA LEU A 160 -6.40 -12.09 14.77
C LEU A 160 -7.12 -12.45 16.05
N ASP A 161 -6.35 -12.94 17.00
CA ASP A 161 -6.75 -13.03 18.40
C ASP A 161 -6.81 -11.63 19.02
N ASN A 162 -7.81 -11.41 19.87
CA ASN A 162 -8.00 -10.15 20.56
C ASN A 162 -6.92 -10.00 21.64
N PRO A 163 -6.02 -9.01 21.54
CA PRO A 163 -4.94 -8.84 22.52
C PRO A 163 -5.46 -8.49 23.92
N ASN A 164 -6.68 -7.93 24.02
CA ASN A 164 -7.28 -7.53 25.29
C ASN A 164 -8.05 -8.66 25.97
N THR A 165 -8.37 -9.74 25.26
CA THR A 165 -9.20 -10.83 25.78
C THR A 165 -8.69 -12.17 25.27
N PRO A 166 -7.85 -12.88 26.06
CA PRO A 166 -7.30 -14.17 25.67
C PRO A 166 -8.40 -15.16 25.28
N GLY A 167 -8.24 -15.81 24.12
CA GLY A 167 -9.20 -16.79 23.59
C GLY A 167 -10.38 -16.20 22.82
N LEU A 168 -10.51 -14.87 22.76
CA LEU A 168 -11.48 -14.21 21.91
C LEU A 168 -10.81 -13.72 20.62
N LYS A 169 -11.54 -13.74 19.51
CA LYS A 169 -11.09 -13.14 18.25
C LYS A 169 -11.43 -11.65 18.18
N VAL A 170 -10.68 -10.89 17.40
CA VAL A 170 -10.99 -9.47 17.14
C VAL A 170 -12.35 -9.37 16.45
N ASP A 171 -13.16 -8.38 16.85
CA ASP A 171 -14.47 -8.19 16.25
C ASP A 171 -14.40 -7.99 14.73
N ILE A 172 -15.17 -8.81 13.99
CA ILE A 172 -15.22 -8.81 12.53
C ILE A 172 -16.45 -8.06 11.99
N GLY A 173 -17.38 -7.66 12.88
CA GLY A 173 -18.64 -7.02 12.50
C GLY A 173 -18.47 -5.83 11.54
N PRO A 174 -17.60 -4.85 11.86
CA PRO A 174 -17.30 -3.72 10.99
C PRO A 174 -16.82 -4.11 9.58
N MET A 175 -16.01 -5.16 9.45
CA MET A 175 -15.54 -5.63 8.14
C MET A 175 -16.67 -6.27 7.33
N ILE A 176 -17.56 -7.01 7.99
CA ILE A 176 -18.75 -7.59 7.34
C ILE A 176 -19.67 -6.47 6.85
N GLN A 177 -19.93 -5.46 7.68
CA GLN A 177 -20.77 -4.31 7.30
C GLN A 177 -20.17 -3.56 6.10
N ARG A 178 -18.85 -3.32 6.11
CA ARG A 178 -18.15 -2.71 4.99
C ARG A 178 -18.28 -3.52 3.70
N GLY A 179 -18.18 -4.85 3.80
CA GLY A 179 -18.35 -5.74 2.66
C GLY A 179 -19.78 -5.79 2.13
N LEU A 180 -20.78 -5.78 3.02
CA LEU A 180 -22.20 -5.72 2.63
C LEU A 180 -22.55 -4.42 1.91
N ALA A 181 -21.95 -3.29 2.30
CA ALA A 181 -22.12 -2.02 1.60
C ALA A 181 -21.70 -2.08 0.12
N LEU A 182 -20.85 -3.03 -0.28
CA LEU A 182 -20.45 -3.23 -1.67
C LEU A 182 -21.53 -3.94 -2.51
N CYS A 183 -22.51 -4.60 -1.88
CA CYS A 183 -23.59 -5.31 -2.57
C CYS A 183 -24.67 -4.38 -3.16
N GLY A 184 -24.73 -3.15 -2.65
CA GLY A 184 -25.73 -2.13 -3.00
C GLY A 184 -25.27 -1.08 -4.00
N GLY A 185 -24.09 -1.26 -4.60
CA GLY A 185 -23.55 -0.41 -5.67
C GLY A 185 -24.09 -0.75 -7.05
#